data_AF-A0A383EK00-F1
#
_entry.id   AF-A0A383EK00-F1
#
_cell.length_a   1.000
_cell.length_b   1.000
_cell.length_c   1.000
_cell.angle_alpha   90.00
_cell.angle_beta   90.00
_cell.angle_gamma   90.00
#
_symmetry.space_group_name_H-M   'P 1'
#
loop_
_entity.id
_entity.type
_entity.pdbx_description
1 polymer ?
#
loop_
_entity_poly.entity_id
_entity_poly.type
_entity_poly.pdbx_seq_one_letter_code
_entity_poly.pdbx_strand_id
1 'polypeptide(L)' 'MFTNKIDIYHGLSHELPLGIEKTSIKTVVTIHDLIFIRYPHLFKLIDRKIYYKKFKSACQRANKIIAIS' A
#
# COMPACT_ATOMS: atom_id res chain seq x y z
N MET A 1 12.07 -27.62 -2.00
CA MET A 1 11.79 -26.39 -1.24
C MET A 1 12.14 -25.20 -2.13
N PHE A 2 11.20 -24.29 -2.39
CA PHE A 2 11.48 -23.13 -3.24
C PHE A 2 12.48 -22.19 -2.56
N THR A 3 13.63 -21.97 -3.19
CA THR A 3 14.76 -21.12 -2.75
C THR A 3 14.74 -19.75 -3.41
N ASN A 4 13.59 -19.29 -3.89
CA ASN A 4 13.51 -18.07 -4.69
C ASN A 4 13.88 -16.85 -3.84
N LYS A 5 15.03 -16.26 -4.16
CA LYS A 5 15.42 -14.94 -3.69
C LYS A 5 14.43 -13.92 -4.25
N ILE A 6 13.76 -13.19 -3.39
CA ILE A 6 12.79 -12.16 -3.77
C ILE A 6 13.54 -10.84 -3.94
N ASP A 7 13.63 -10.34 -5.16
CA ASP A 7 14.26 -9.03 -5.42
C ASP A 7 13.25 -7.88 -5.28
N ILE A 8 11.99 -8.12 -5.66
CA ILE A 8 10.92 -7.12 -5.64
C ILE A 8 9.67 -7.72 -4.98
N TYR A 9 9.06 -6.94 -4.10
CA TYR A 9 7.75 -7.20 -3.53
C TYR A 9 6.75 -6.15 -4.01
N HIS A 10 5.69 -6.61 -4.68
CA HIS A 10 4.56 -5.76 -5.04
C HIS A 10 3.45 -5.92 -3.99
N GLY A 11 3.03 -4.80 -3.41
CA GLY A 11 2.07 -4.73 -2.32
C GLY A 11 0.67 -5.09 -2.75
N LEU A 12 0.05 -6.02 -2.02
CA LEU A 12 -1.35 -6.39 -2.21
C LEU A 12 -2.27 -5.34 -1.61
N SER A 13 -3.38 -5.04 -2.29
CA SER A 13 -4.48 -4.23 -1.76
C SER A 13 -4.07 -2.89 -1.15
N HIS A 14 -3.11 -2.19 -1.78
CA HIS A 14 -2.62 -0.88 -1.33
C HIS A 14 -1.85 -0.93 0.00
N GLU A 15 -1.28 -2.08 0.33
CA GLU A 15 -0.56 -2.32 1.58
C GLU A 15 0.83 -2.93 1.36
N LEU A 16 1.68 -2.72 2.35
CA LEU A 16 2.96 -3.40 2.49
C LEU A 16 3.03 -4.10 3.85
N PRO A 17 3.57 -5.33 3.92
CA PRO A 17 3.81 -6.02 5.18
C PRO A 17 4.58 -5.13 6.16
N LEU A 18 4.27 -5.23 7.45
CA LEU A 18 5.04 -4.53 8.48
C LEU A 18 6.44 -5.12 8.56
N GLY A 19 7.47 -4.27 8.63
CA GLY A 19 8.86 -4.70 8.71
C GLY A 19 9.50 -5.03 7.36
N ILE A 20 8.79 -4.91 6.23
CA ILE A 20 9.41 -5.13 4.91
C ILE A 20 10.55 -4.14 4.65
N GLU A 21 10.47 -2.94 5.21
CA GLU A 21 11.51 -1.91 5.17
C GLU A 21 12.82 -2.32 5.88
N LYS A 22 12.78 -3.36 6.73
CA LYS A 22 13.97 -3.94 7.39
C LYS A 22 14.69 -4.96 6.51
N THR A 23 14.09 -5.32 5.38
CA THR A 23 14.68 -6.22 4.39
C THR A 23 15.40 -5.41 3.31
N SER A 24 16.21 -6.07 2.48
CA SER A 24 16.80 -5.46 1.28
C SER A 24 15.90 -5.52 0.04
N ILE A 25 14.68 -6.05 0.18
CA ILE A 25 13.74 -6.26 -0.93
C ILE A 25 13.18 -4.91 -1.40
N LYS A 26 13.16 -4.68 -2.71
CA LYS A 26 12.55 -3.46 -3.26
C LYS A 26 11.04 -3.56 -3.24
N THR A 27 10.36 -2.51 -2.80
CA THR A 27 8.91 -2.49 -2.63
C THR A 27 8.21 -1.61 -3.66
N VAL A 28 7.09 -2.09 -4.18
CA VAL A 28 6.21 -1.33 -5.09
C VAL A 28 4.79 -1.44 -4.58
N VAL A 29 4.00 -0.37 -4.68
CA VAL A 29 2.55 -0.40 -4.42
C VAL A 29 1.79 0.23 -5.56
N THR A 30 0.61 -0.30 -5.87
CA THR A 30 -0.33 0.33 -6.80
C THR A 30 -1.45 1.01 -6.01
N ILE A 31 -1.72 2.27 -6.34
CA ILE A 31 -2.87 3.02 -5.83
C ILE A 31 -3.88 3.20 -6.98
N HIS A 32 -5.01 2.52 -6.87
CA HIS A 32 -6.08 2.58 -7.86
C HIS A 32 -6.92 3.85 -7.69
N ASP A 33 -7.42 4.09 -6.49
CA ASP A 33 -8.19 5.29 -6.22
C ASP A 33 -8.09 5.69 -4.74
N LEU A 34 -8.59 6.89 -4.46
CA LEU A 34 -8.78 7.40 -3.11
C LEU A 34 -10.25 7.79 -2.93
N ILE A 35 -11.17 6.92 -3.36
CA ILE A 35 -12.61 7.20 -3.40
C ILE A 35 -13.15 7.59 -2.02
N PHE A 36 -12.58 7.03 -0.95
CA PHE A 36 -12.94 7.34 0.43
C PHE A 36 -12.58 8.77 0.87
N ILE A 37 -11.63 9.42 0.18
CA ILE A 37 -11.28 10.84 0.33
C ILE A 37 -12.19 11.70 -0.53
N ARG A 38 -12.42 11.29 -1.79
CA ARG A 38 -13.22 12.06 -2.76
C ARG A 38 -14.71 12.09 -2.42
N TYR A 39 -15.28 10.99 -1.94
CA TYR A 39 -16.70 10.86 -1.59
C TYR A 39 -16.87 10.41 -0.14
N PRO A 40 -16.52 11.26 0.84
CA PRO A 40 -16.46 10.87 2.24
C PRO A 40 -17.81 10.51 2.87
N HIS A 41 -18.92 10.90 2.24
CA HIS A 41 -20.29 10.59 2.68
C HIS A 41 -20.70 9.14 2.40
N LEU A 42 -20.01 8.46 1.47
CA LEU A 42 -20.25 7.04 1.15
C LEU A 42 -19.56 6.09 2.15
N PHE A 43 -18.72 6.60 3.05
CA PHE A 43 -17.88 5.81 3.95
C PHE A 43 -17.98 6.28 5.39
N LYS A 44 -18.00 5.34 6.33
CA LYS A 44 -17.97 5.66 7.77
C LYS A 44 -16.67 6.40 8.12
N LEU A 45 -16.74 7.30 9.10
CA LEU A 45 -15.59 8.07 9.56
C LEU A 45 -14.40 7.19 9.97
N ILE A 46 -14.69 6.05 10.62
CA ILE A 46 -13.66 5.12 11.07
C ILE A 46 -12.95 4.44 9.90
N ASP A 47 -13.71 3.99 8.90
CA ASP A 47 -13.16 3.32 7.71
C ASP A 47 -12.25 4.27 6.95
N ARG A 48 -12.67 5.54 6.77
CA ARG A 48 -11.85 6.58 6.15
C ARG A 48 -10.51 6.80 6.85
N LYS A 49 -10.52 6.85 8.19
CA LYS A 49 -9.28 7.00 8.98
C LYS A 49 -8.37 5.79 8.81
N ILE A 50 -8.94 4.58 8.80
CA ILE A 50 -8.20 3.34 8.59
C ILE A 50 -7.58 3.33 7.19
N TYR A 51 -8.37 3.54 6.14
CA TYR A 51 -7.87 3.56 4.75
C TYR A 51 -6.80 4.63 4.55
N TYR A 52 -7.01 5.84 5.07
CA TYR A 52 -6.01 6.90 5.02
C TYR A 52 -4.68 6.46 5.64
N LYS A 53 -4.73 5.87 6.84
CA LYS A 53 -3.53 5.39 7.54
C LYS A 53 -2.83 4.28 6.75
N LYS A 54 -3.60 3.31 6.23
CA LYS A 54 -3.08 2.17 5.45
C LYS A 54 -2.38 2.65 4.17
N PHE A 55 -3.08 3.45 3.36
CA PHE A 55 -2.59 3.94 2.07
C PHE A 55 -1.40 4.88 2.27
N LYS A 56 -1.46 5.80 3.24
CA LYS A 56 -0.34 6.68 3.57
C LYS A 56 0.88 5.88 4.01
N SER A 57 0.70 4.89 4.89
CA SER A 57 1.79 4.02 5.35
C SER A 57 2.41 3.22 4.20
N ALA A 58 1.60 2.71 3.27
CA ALA A 58 2.09 1.99 2.10
C ALA A 58 2.88 2.91 1.17
N CYS A 59 2.35 4.10 0.85
CA CYS A 59 3.04 5.09 0.01
C CYS A 59 4.37 5.53 0.62
N GLN A 60 4.42 5.77 1.93
CA GLN A 60 5.65 6.20 2.61
C GLN A 60 6.73 5.13 2.66
N ARG A 61 6.34 3.84 2.67
CA ARG A 61 7.27 2.70 2.77
C ARG A 61 7.62 2.06 1.42
N ALA A 62 6.91 2.42 0.36
CA ALA A 62 7.16 1.90 -0.98
C ALA A 62 8.39 2.58 -1.60
N ASN A 63 9.24 1.81 -2.30
CA ASN A 63 10.29 2.42 -3.12
C ASN A 63 9.71 3.05 -4.41
N LYS A 64 8.62 2.48 -4.94
CA LYS A 64 7.88 3.04 -6.07
C LYS A 64 6.37 2.93 -5.84
N ILE A 65 5.66 3.95 -6.30
CA ILE A 65 4.21 4.03 -6.27
C ILE A 65 3.73 4.09 -7.71
N ILE A 66 2.80 3.21 -8.08
CA ILE A 66 2.12 3.23 -9.37
C ILE A 66 0.72 3.76 -9.11
N ALA A 67 0.34 4.86 -9.75
CA ALA A 67 -1.04 5.33 -9.75
C ALA A 67 -1.70 4.88 -11.05
N ILE A 68 -2.92 4.37 -10.96
CA ILE A 68 -3.73 4.03 -12.15
C ILE A 68 -5.11 4.70 -12.03
N SER A 69 -5.73 5.05 -13.16
CA SER A 69 -7.00 5.80 -13.23
C SER A 69 -8.18 4.91 -13.57
#